data_AF-Q6W244-F1
#
_entry.id   AF-Q6W244-F1
#
_cell.length_a   1.000
_cell.length_b   1.000
_cell.length_c   1.000
_cell.angle_alpha   90.00
_cell.angle_beta   90.00
_cell.angle_gamma   90.00
#
_symmetry.space_group_name_H-M   'P 1'
#
loop_
_entity.id
_entity.type
_entity.pdbx_description
1 polymer ?
#
loop_
_entity_poly.entity_id
_entity_poly.type
_entity_poly.pdbx_seq_one_letter_code
_entity_poly.pdbx_strand_id
1 'polypeptide(L)'
;MEAYEEAGAVGKVAKKPVGSYTYWKRGDGNFERLQVLVYPLAVKKHRASWPEKGERRMAWLSAEDAALLVDEPELASLIRNFKAPVSKD
;
A
#
# COMPACT_ATOMS: atom_id res chain seq x y z
N MET A 1 5.73 -10.40 -1.81
CA MET A 1 5.41 -8.98 -2.10
C MET A 1 4.13 -8.68 -1.34
N GLU A 2 4.16 -7.73 -0.41
CA GLU A 2 3.08 -7.48 0.56
C GLU A 2 1.71 -7.32 -0.10
N ALA A 3 1.60 -6.55 -1.19
CA ALA A 3 0.32 -6.40 -1.91
C ALA A 3 -0.32 -7.71 -2.41
N TYR A 4 0.47 -8.73 -2.71
CA TYR A 4 -0.04 -10.07 -3.03
C TYR A 4 -0.40 -10.85 -1.76
N GLU A 5 0.43 -10.78 -0.73
CA GLU A 5 0.26 -11.51 0.53
C GLU A 5 -0.98 -11.04 1.29
N GLU A 6 -1.18 -9.72 1.37
CA GLU A 6 -2.27 -9.11 2.15
C GLU A 6 -3.56 -8.90 1.35
N ALA A 7 -3.43 -8.62 0.04
CA ALA A 7 -4.56 -8.18 -0.79
C ALA A 7 -4.73 -8.95 -2.11
N GLY A 8 -3.95 -10.01 -2.36
CA GLY A 8 -4.05 -10.82 -3.57
C GLY A 8 -3.81 -10.05 -4.88
N ALA A 9 -3.23 -8.85 -4.81
CA ALA A 9 -3.05 -7.94 -5.94
C ALA A 9 -1.80 -8.31 -6.75
N VAL A 10 -1.97 -8.54 -8.04
CA VAL A 10 -0.90 -8.90 -8.97
C VAL A 10 -0.86 -7.89 -10.11
N GLY A 11 0.32 -7.35 -10.39
CA GLY A 11 0.46 -6.26 -11.35
C GLY A 11 1.91 -5.90 -11.64
N LYS A 12 2.10 -4.71 -12.21
CA LYS A 12 3.43 -4.15 -12.51
C LYS A 12 3.76 -3.05 -11.50
N VAL A 13 4.83 -3.24 -10.74
CA VAL A 13 5.34 -2.22 -9.82
C VAL A 13 6.16 -1.19 -10.60
N ALA A 14 6.00 0.09 -10.28
CA ALA A 14 6.81 1.17 -10.85
C ALA A 14 8.26 1.09 -10.32
N LYS A 15 9.23 1.59 -11.11
CA LYS A 15 10.65 1.58 -10.70
C LYS A 15 10.99 2.61 -9.63
N LYS A 16 10.21 3.69 -9.53
CA LYS A 16 10.42 4.78 -8.59
C LYS A 16 9.30 4.78 -7.54
N PRO A 17 9.62 5.03 -6.26
CA PRO A 17 8.60 5.22 -5.25
C PRO A 17 7.86 6.54 -5.48
N VAL A 18 6.64 6.64 -4.98
CA VAL A 18 5.91 7.91 -4.88
C VAL A 18 6.34 8.73 -3.67
N GLY A 19 6.97 8.06 -2.70
CA GLY A 19 7.52 8.68 -1.51
C GLY A 19 7.84 7.64 -0.46
N SER A 20 7.99 8.10 0.78
CA SER A 20 8.12 7.27 1.96
C SER A 20 7.36 7.85 3.13
N TYR A 21 7.02 7.01 4.09
CA TYR A 21 6.55 7.45 5.40
C TYR A 21 7.35 6.75 6.50
N THR A 22 7.31 7.30 7.71
CA THR A 22 7.90 6.65 8.88
C THR A 22 6.83 6.19 9.85
N TYR A 23 7.05 5.04 10.48
CA TYR A 23 6.20 4.57 11.56
C TYR A 23 7.05 3.88 12.64
N TRP A 24 6.47 3.77 13.83
CA TRP A 24 7.07 3.04 14.93
C TRP A 24 6.52 1.62 14.96
N LYS A 25 7.38 0.65 14.63
CA LYS A 25 7.06 -0.76 14.78
C LYS A 25 7.30 -1.16 16.24
N ARG A 26 6.25 -1.67 16.90
CA ARG A 26 6.38 -2.27 18.22
C ARG A 26 6.85 -3.71 18.08
N GLY A 27 7.94 -4.05 18.75
CA GLY A 27 8.43 -5.42 18.93
C GLY A 27 8.31 -5.86 20.38
N ASP A 28 8.95 -6.99 20.70
CA ASP A 28 8.99 -7.54 22.05
C ASP A 28 9.89 -6.68 22.95
N GLY A 29 9.28 -5.67 23.59
CA GLY A 29 9.93 -4.79 24.57
C GLY A 29 10.65 -3.58 23.98
N ASN A 30 10.58 -3.35 22.66
CA ASN A 30 11.18 -2.19 22.00
C ASN A 30 10.25 -1.55 20.95
N PHE A 31 10.62 -0.33 20.55
CA PHE A 31 10.05 0.35 19.40
C PHE A 31 11.18 0.66 18.41
N GLU A 32 10.98 0.27 17.17
CA GLU A 32 11.89 0.55 16.08
C GLU A 32 11.25 1.57 15.15
N ARG A 33 11.98 2.65 14.83
CA ARG A 33 11.54 3.61 13.82
C ARG A 33 11.92 3.09 12.44
N LEU A 34 10.92 2.80 11.62
CA LEU A 34 11.13 2.32 10.25
C LEU A 34 10.76 3.40 9.25
N GLN A 35 11.44 3.37 8.10
CA GLN A 35 11.07 4.12 6.91
C GLN A 35 10.58 3.15 5.84
N VAL A 36 9.36 3.38 5.34
CA VAL A 36 8.71 2.54 4.34
C VAL A 36 8.66 3.29 3.02
N LEU A 37 9.19 2.70 1.95
CA LEU A 37 9.09 3.22 0.60
C LEU A 37 7.79 2.75 -0.06
N VAL A 38 7.02 3.68 -0.60
CA VAL A 38 5.73 3.39 -1.23
C VAL A 38 5.89 3.38 -2.74
N TYR A 39 5.57 2.26 -3.39
CA TYR A 39 5.67 2.09 -4.84
C TYR A 39 4.28 1.87 -5.46
N PRO A 40 3.94 2.57 -6.55
CA PRO A 40 2.74 2.28 -7.31
C PRO A 40 2.73 0.87 -7.88
N LEU A 41 1.62 0.16 -7.70
CA LEU A 41 1.34 -1.12 -8.34
C LEU A 41 0.19 -0.93 -9.33
N ALA A 42 0.48 -1.04 -10.63
CA ALA A 42 -0.56 -1.12 -11.65
C ALA A 42 -1.15 -2.54 -11.64
N VAL A 43 -2.25 -2.70 -10.90
CA VAL A 43 -2.91 -4.00 -10.71
C VAL A 43 -3.52 -4.48 -12.02
N LYS A 44 -3.19 -5.72 -12.39
CA LYS A 44 -3.71 -6.39 -13.60
C LYS A 44 -4.67 -7.51 -13.27
N LYS A 45 -4.50 -8.14 -12.11
CA LYS A 45 -5.32 -9.27 -11.64
C LYS A 45 -5.44 -9.20 -10.12
N HIS A 46 -6.60 -9.59 -9.63
CA HIS A 46 -6.84 -9.84 -8.21
C HIS A 46 -7.16 -11.33 -8.03
N ARG A 47 -6.49 -11.99 -7.09
CA ARG A 47 -6.66 -13.43 -6.83
C ARG A 47 -7.82 -13.68 -5.88
N ALA A 48 -8.61 -14.72 -6.16
CA ALA A 48 -9.71 -15.11 -5.28
C ALA A 48 -9.24 -15.76 -3.96
N SER A 49 -8.02 -16.29 -3.93
CA SER A 49 -7.35 -16.83 -2.74
C SER A 49 -5.95 -16.24 -2.65
N TRP A 50 -5.55 -15.80 -1.46
CA TRP A 50 -4.27 -15.17 -1.18
C TRP A 50 -3.85 -15.46 0.28
N PRO A 51 -2.55 -15.35 0.62
CA PRO A 51 -1.99 -15.84 1.88
C PRO A 51 -2.72 -15.37 3.14
N GLU A 52 -2.98 -14.06 3.28
CA GLU A 52 -3.58 -13.49 4.50
C GLU A 52 -5.09 -13.24 4.38
N LYS A 53 -5.78 -13.89 3.44
CA LYS A 53 -7.23 -13.70 3.23
C LYS A 53 -8.07 -13.91 4.49
N GLY A 54 -7.62 -14.77 5.40
CA GLY A 54 -8.31 -15.04 6.68
C GLY A 54 -8.11 -13.96 7.74
N GLU A 55 -7.08 -13.12 7.59
CA GLU A 55 -6.65 -12.13 8.59
C GLU A 55 -6.93 -10.69 8.12
N ARG A 56 -7.03 -10.49 6.81
CA ARG A 56 -7.21 -9.19 6.17
C ARG A 56 -8.52 -9.12 5.40
N ARG A 57 -9.10 -7.90 5.36
CA ARG A 57 -10.18 -7.54 4.44
C ARG A 57 -9.63 -6.58 3.40
N MET A 58 -10.11 -6.73 2.16
CA MET A 58 -9.72 -5.86 1.05
C MET A 58 -10.95 -5.20 0.46
N ALA A 59 -10.83 -3.91 0.16
CA ALA A 59 -11.79 -3.14 -0.61
C ALA A 59 -11.06 -2.25 -1.62
N TRP A 60 -11.67 -2.06 -2.79
CA TRP A 60 -11.28 -1.01 -3.71
C TRP A 60 -11.98 0.28 -3.32
N LEU A 61 -11.20 1.34 -3.14
CA LEU A 61 -11.68 2.63 -2.64
C LEU A 61 -11.20 3.75 -3.55
N SER A 62 -11.86 4.91 -3.44
CA SER A 62 -11.31 6.17 -3.94
C SER A 62 -10.01 6.51 -3.19
N ALA A 63 -9.17 7.35 -3.78
CA ALA A 63 -7.94 7.79 -3.10
C ALA A 63 -8.27 8.61 -1.84
N GLU A 64 -9.35 9.39 -1.91
CA GLU A 64 -9.88 10.18 -0.82
C GLU A 64 -10.32 9.32 0.36
N ASP A 65 -11.13 8.28 0.12
CA ASP A 65 -11.62 7.38 1.17
C ASP A 65 -10.49 6.54 1.75
N ALA A 66 -9.59 6.02 0.90
CA ALA A 66 -8.45 5.24 1.35
C ALA A 66 -7.54 6.07 2.28
N ALA A 67 -7.31 7.34 1.98
CA ALA A 67 -6.51 8.23 2.81
C ALA A 67 -7.17 8.56 4.17
N LEU A 68 -8.47 8.34 4.34
CA LEU A 68 -9.16 8.52 5.63
C LEU A 68 -9.05 7.28 6.53
N LEU A 69 -8.71 6.11 5.97
CA LEU A 69 -8.64 4.84 6.68
C LEU A 69 -7.22 4.46 7.11
N VAL A 70 -6.23 5.31 6.83
CA VAL A 70 -4.82 5.11 7.18
C VAL A 70 -4.46 5.96 8.39
N ASP A 71 -3.80 5.34 9.38
CA ASP A 71 -3.40 6.01 10.61
C ASP A 71 -2.19 6.94 10.41
N GLU A 72 -1.27 6.60 9.50
CA GLU A 72 -0.08 7.40 9.23
C GLU A 72 -0.38 8.62 8.33
N PRO A 73 -0.24 9.87 8.83
CA PRO A 73 -0.60 11.06 8.06
C PRO A 73 0.24 11.25 6.79
N GLU A 74 1.52 10.85 6.83
CA GLU A 74 2.42 10.89 5.68
C GLU A 74 1.94 9.93 4.58
N LEU A 75 1.52 8.72 4.94
CA LEU A 75 0.97 7.75 3.98
C LEU A 75 -0.38 8.21 3.43
N ALA A 76 -1.27 8.73 4.28
CA ALA A 76 -2.54 9.32 3.85
C ALA A 76 -2.32 10.45 2.83
N SER A 77 -1.31 11.30 3.05
CA SER A 77 -0.93 12.35 2.11
C SER A 77 -0.41 11.80 0.78
N LEU A 78 0.44 10.76 0.81
CA LEU A 78 0.91 10.10 -0.41
C LEU A 78 -0.24 9.50 -1.22
N ILE A 79 -1.20 8.85 -0.56
CA ILE A 79 -2.38 8.24 -1.21
C ILE A 79 -3.25 9.33 -1.84
N ARG A 80 -3.63 10.36 -1.08
CA ARG A 80 -4.53 11.44 -1.55
C ARG A 80 -3.96 12.20 -2.75
N ASN A 81 -2.64 12.42 -2.75
CA ASN A 81 -1.97 13.18 -3.79
C ASN A 81 -1.43 12.31 -4.93
N PHE A 82 -1.62 10.99 -4.86
CA PHE A 82 -1.11 10.09 -5.89
C PHE A 82 -1.85 10.31 -7.21
N LYS A 83 -1.09 10.66 -8.24
CA LYS A 83 -1.58 10.69 -9.62
C LYS A 83 -0.91 9.56 -10.37
N ALA A 84 -1.72 8.63 -10.87
CA ALA A 84 -1.21 7.55 -11.69
C ALA A 84 -0.41 8.14 -12.87
N PRO A 85 0.80 7.63 -13.14
CA PRO A 85 1.49 8.02 -14.36
C PRO A 85 0.58 7.67 -15.54
N VAL A 86 0.37 8.64 -16.44
CA VAL A 86 -0.43 8.43 -17.65
C VAL A 86 0.11 7.20 -18.37
N SER A 87 -0.71 6.17 -18.51
CA SER A 87 -0.37 5.01 -19.32
C SER A 87 -0.15 5.49 -20.76
N LYS A 88 1.07 5.34 -21.27
CA LYS A 88 1.25 5.24 -22.71
C LYS A 88 0.81 3.83 -23.08
N ASP A 89 -0.32 3.73 -23.77
CA ASP A 89 -0.74 2.51 -24.45
C ASP A 89 0.36 1.99 -25.39
#